data_AF-A0AAV2T470-F1
#
_entry.id   AF-A0AAV2T470-F1
#
_cell.length_a   1.000
_cell.length_b   1.000
_cell.length_c   1.000
_cell.angle_alpha   90.00
_cell.angle_beta   90.00
_cell.angle_gamma   90.00
#
_symmetry.space_group_name_H-M   'P 1'
#
loop_
_entity.id
_entity.type
_entity.pdbx_description
1 polymer ?
#
loop_
_entity_poly.entity_id
_entity_poly.type
_entity_poly.pdbx_seq_one_letter_code
_entity_poly.pdbx_strand_id
1 'polypeptide(L)'
;MDEFLSGNNTNVDVEESVRKILLMGITDEKKIRNTLKLTNYDINETITMICCGNDAIPVGNANTSLDGETVNKVVAGQNTTQSALDPLEKLVVGHDVSIEFSSLEFSRLQTRVYTDQWDIPCRRAQSFGLCLLGAIHELQNDGLAAFELTPDIHHFVCTCVVDCVTKLITSQAVFNWDRDTLEGVHNMLELAVRLICEYFAAFKQGVLDEMKELNVGPADSAKQQTGEYGRNPSYFACNQPLKTVAQFRMELLRLLALIFDCETNYHQSCRDRSTSTGTYAYVL
;
A
#
# COMPACT_ATOMS: atom_id res chain seq x y z
N MET A 1 24.19 58.23 -12.77
CA MET A 1 24.13 58.08 -14.24
C MET A 1 24.90 56.82 -14.59
N ASP A 2 24.59 55.71 -13.92
CA ASP A 2 23.40 54.86 -14.13
C ASP A 2 23.70 53.92 -15.32
N GLU A 3 23.46 52.63 -15.33
CA GLU A 3 23.02 51.62 -14.37
C GLU A 3 23.10 50.28 -15.15
N PHE A 4 23.24 49.16 -14.44
CA PHE A 4 22.81 47.81 -14.83
C PHE A 4 23.16 47.21 -16.21
N LEU A 5 24.10 46.26 -16.20
CA LEU A 5 23.89 44.94 -16.82
C LEU A 5 24.52 43.85 -15.94
N SER A 6 23.87 43.54 -14.82
CA SER A 6 23.99 42.23 -14.15
C SER A 6 22.89 41.33 -14.72
N GLY A 7 23.27 40.48 -15.66
CA GLY A 7 22.39 39.46 -16.25
C GLY A 7 22.77 38.06 -15.75
N ASN A 8 22.67 37.82 -14.44
CA ASN A 8 22.69 36.45 -13.91
C ASN A 8 21.36 35.77 -14.26
N ASN A 9 21.33 35.13 -15.43
CA ASN A 9 20.17 34.40 -15.92
C ASN A 9 20.13 32.99 -15.30
N THR A 10 19.76 32.88 -14.03
CA THR A 10 19.26 31.62 -13.44
C THR A 10 17.75 31.61 -13.54
N ASN A 11 17.23 31.60 -14.77
CA ASN A 11 15.82 31.27 -14.98
C ASN A 11 15.71 29.75 -14.86
N VAL A 12 15.61 29.25 -13.62
CA VAL A 12 15.25 27.87 -13.36
C VAL A 12 13.89 27.68 -14.00
N ASP A 13 13.85 26.93 -15.10
CA ASP A 13 12.60 26.63 -15.79
C ASP A 13 11.70 25.80 -14.86
N VAL A 14 10.85 26.52 -14.14
CA VAL A 14 9.94 25.96 -13.14
C VAL A 14 9.05 24.90 -13.78
N GLU A 15 8.67 25.09 -15.04
CA GLU A 15 7.83 24.14 -15.77
C GLU A 15 8.57 22.85 -16.08
N GLU A 16 9.84 22.91 -16.49
CA GLU A 16 10.63 21.70 -16.72
C GLU A 16 10.90 20.93 -15.41
N SER A 17 11.10 21.65 -14.30
CA SER A 17 11.24 21.04 -12.96
C SER A 17 9.96 20.35 -12.51
N VAL A 18 8.79 20.99 -12.69
CA VAL A 18 7.48 20.38 -12.40
C VAL A 18 7.25 19.16 -13.28
N ARG A 19 7.54 19.25 -14.59
CA ARG A 19 7.38 18.15 -15.55
C ARG A 19 8.23 16.93 -15.18
N LYS A 20 9.49 17.14 -14.80
CA LYS A 20 10.38 16.06 -14.32
C LYS A 20 9.83 15.37 -13.09
N ILE A 21 9.25 16.12 -12.16
CA ILE A 21 8.67 15.57 -10.92
C ILE A 21 7.38 14.79 -11.19
N LEU A 22 6.53 15.27 -12.10
CA LEU A 22 5.35 14.54 -12.57
C LEU A 22 5.73 13.21 -13.22
N LEU A 23 6.81 13.18 -14.03
CA LEU A 23 7.30 11.96 -14.68
C LEU A 23 7.85 10.91 -13.71
N MET A 24 8.18 11.28 -12.47
CA MET A 24 8.59 10.34 -11.42
C MET A 24 7.40 9.68 -10.69
N GLY A 25 6.15 9.98 -11.08
CA GLY A 25 4.95 9.36 -10.52
C GLY A 25 4.30 10.16 -9.37
N ILE A 26 4.81 11.35 -9.06
CA ILE A 26 4.15 12.28 -8.11
C ILE A 26 3.09 13.06 -8.92
N THR A 27 1.81 12.80 -8.69
CA THR A 27 0.72 13.31 -9.55
C THR A 27 0.09 14.63 -9.08
N ASP A 28 0.42 15.13 -7.88
CA ASP A 28 -0.12 16.39 -7.35
C ASP A 28 0.74 17.60 -7.73
N GLU A 29 0.41 18.21 -8.87
CA GLU A 29 1.10 19.40 -9.40
C GLU A 29 1.08 20.59 -8.42
N LYS A 30 -0.02 20.81 -7.69
CA LYS A 30 -0.14 21.92 -6.75
C LYS A 30 0.83 21.74 -5.57
N LYS A 31 0.94 20.51 -5.06
CA LYS A 31 1.91 20.15 -4.03
C LYS A 31 3.34 20.33 -4.54
N ILE A 32 3.65 19.89 -5.75
CA ILE A 32 4.99 20.06 -6.37
C ILE A 32 5.38 21.53 -6.45
N ARG A 33 4.50 22.39 -6.98
CA ARG A 33 4.78 23.83 -7.13
C ARG A 33 4.95 24.54 -5.79
N ASN A 34 4.19 24.15 -4.78
CA ASN A 34 4.31 24.72 -3.44
C ASN A 34 5.62 24.27 -2.76
N THR A 35 5.98 23.00 -2.87
CA THR A 35 7.25 22.50 -2.30
C THR A 35 8.46 23.06 -3.02
N LEU A 36 8.44 23.20 -4.36
CA LEU A 36 9.51 23.87 -5.12
C LEU A 36 9.75 25.30 -4.63
N LYS A 37 8.70 26.05 -4.28
CA LYS A 37 8.86 27.38 -3.71
C LYS A 37 9.52 27.36 -2.33
N LEU A 38 9.21 26.34 -1.52
CA LEU A 38 9.78 26.17 -0.17
C LEU A 38 11.26 25.75 -0.21
N THR A 39 11.65 24.98 -1.21
CA THR A 39 13.02 24.44 -1.40
C THR A 39 13.85 25.28 -2.36
N ASN A 40 13.42 26.51 -2.67
CA ASN A 40 14.13 27.42 -3.57
C ASN A 40 14.44 26.81 -4.95
N TYR A 41 13.50 26.03 -5.47
CA TYR A 41 13.54 25.33 -6.75
C TYR A 41 14.61 24.23 -6.86
N ASP A 42 15.13 23.72 -5.73
CA ASP A 42 15.95 22.52 -5.72
C ASP A 42 15.08 21.28 -5.92
N ILE A 43 15.29 20.58 -7.03
CA ILE A 43 14.52 19.38 -7.39
C ILE A 43 14.75 18.25 -6.38
N ASN A 44 15.98 18.04 -5.92
CA ASN A 44 16.31 16.93 -5.02
C ASN A 44 15.68 17.15 -3.65
N GLU A 45 15.79 18.37 -3.11
CA GLU A 45 15.19 18.71 -1.82
C GLU A 45 13.66 18.67 -1.89
N THR A 46 13.08 19.06 -3.03
CA THR A 46 11.64 18.94 -3.30
C THR A 46 11.18 17.49 -3.27
N ILE A 47 11.90 16.59 -3.93
CA ILE A 47 11.58 15.14 -3.94
C ILE A 47 11.66 14.59 -2.52
N THR A 48 12.73 14.92 -1.77
CA THR A 48 12.87 14.49 -0.37
C THR A 48 11.70 14.97 0.48
N MET A 49 11.30 16.24 0.36
CA MET A 49 10.17 16.79 1.10
C MET A 49 8.82 16.15 0.74
N ILE A 50 8.59 15.83 -0.55
CA ILE A 50 7.34 15.21 -1.00
C ILE A 50 7.25 13.74 -0.62
N CYS A 51 8.35 12.98 -0.80
CA CYS A 51 8.39 11.53 -0.64
C CYS A 51 8.62 11.10 0.81
N CYS A 52 9.40 11.85 1.59
CA CYS A 52 9.77 11.46 2.95
C CYS A 52 8.90 12.11 4.03
N GLY A 53 7.99 13.03 3.68
CA GLY A 53 6.97 13.56 4.58
C GLY A 53 7.56 14.12 5.89
N ASN A 54 8.33 15.20 5.80
CA ASN A 54 8.85 15.88 6.99
C ASN A 54 7.83 16.90 7.52
N ASP A 55 7.12 16.56 8.60
CA ASP A 55 6.62 17.53 9.60
C ASP A 55 7.77 18.10 10.47
N ALA A 56 9.02 18.00 9.99
CA ALA A 56 10.20 18.48 10.68
C ALA A 56 10.61 19.84 10.09
N ILE A 57 10.27 20.90 10.82
CA ILE A 57 10.91 22.21 10.69
C ILE A 57 12.41 22.04 10.93
N PRO A 58 13.31 22.46 10.03
CA PRO A 58 14.71 22.61 10.36
C PRO A 58 14.88 23.93 11.13
N VAL A 59 15.15 23.81 12.43
CA VAL A 59 15.70 24.90 13.23
C VAL A 59 17.14 25.16 12.77
N GLY A 60 17.39 26.38 12.29
CA GLY A 60 18.66 27.08 12.46
C GLY A 60 19.51 27.28 11.20
N ASN A 61 19.42 28.46 10.59
CA ASN A 61 20.43 29.48 10.88
C ASN A 61 19.93 30.89 10.56
N ALA A 62 20.17 31.81 11.50
CA ALA A 62 19.75 33.20 11.49
C ALA A 62 20.42 34.02 10.37
N ASN A 63 19.72 35.04 9.86
CA ASN A 63 20.06 36.46 10.06
C ASN A 63 19.05 37.41 9.39
N THR A 64 18.82 38.57 10.03
CA THR A 64 18.04 39.78 9.65
C THR A 64 16.51 39.64 9.69
N SER A 65 15.74 40.08 10.71
CA SER A 65 15.58 41.34 11.48
C SER A 65 14.48 42.26 10.93
N LEU A 66 13.54 42.61 11.84
CA LEU A 66 12.51 43.67 11.81
C LEU A 66 11.23 43.28 11.02
N ASP A 67 9.99 43.45 11.49
CA ASP A 67 9.41 44.31 12.53
C ASP A 67 7.95 43.87 12.82
N GLY A 68 7.38 44.31 13.95
CA GLY A 68 5.93 44.60 14.03
C GLY A 68 4.99 43.57 14.69
N GLU A 69 4.46 43.97 15.84
CA GLU A 69 3.45 43.33 16.69
C GLU A 69 2.12 42.97 16.00
N THR A 70 1.45 41.91 16.46
CA THR A 70 0.10 42.03 17.06
C THR A 70 -0.32 40.73 17.76
N VAL A 71 -0.57 40.89 19.06
CA VAL A 71 -1.25 39.95 19.95
C VAL A 71 -2.70 39.76 19.47
N ASN A 72 -3.15 38.52 19.35
CA ASN A 72 -4.55 38.18 19.62
C ASN A 72 -4.69 36.75 20.15
N LYS A 73 -5.30 36.67 21.33
CA LYS A 73 -5.57 35.50 22.14
C LYS A 73 -7.07 35.22 22.05
N VAL A 74 -7.47 34.09 21.46
CA VAL A 74 -8.85 33.53 21.53
C VAL A 74 -8.70 32.01 21.56
N VAL A 75 -8.68 31.39 22.74
CA VAL A 75 -9.82 30.71 23.41
C VAL A 75 -10.35 29.48 22.67
N ALA A 76 -9.96 28.32 23.22
CA ALA A 76 -10.71 27.09 23.44
C ALA A 76 -11.65 26.52 22.35
N GLY A 77 -11.31 25.30 21.93
CA GLY A 77 -12.25 24.18 21.88
C GLY A 77 -12.81 23.86 20.49
N GLN A 78 -12.32 22.77 19.90
CA GLN A 78 -13.15 21.61 19.56
C GLN A 78 -12.27 20.46 19.10
N ASN A 79 -12.50 19.31 19.72
CA ASN A 79 -11.92 18.02 19.37
C ASN A 79 -12.37 17.67 17.94
N THR A 80 -11.43 17.58 17.02
CA THR A 80 -11.61 16.73 15.84
C THR A 80 -10.42 15.80 15.85
N THR A 81 -10.66 14.59 16.34
CA THR A 81 -9.81 13.42 16.11
C THR A 81 -9.63 13.33 14.60
N GLN A 82 -8.54 13.88 14.08
CA GLN A 82 -8.07 13.56 12.75
C GLN A 82 -7.65 12.10 12.83
N SER A 83 -8.59 11.22 12.51
CA SER A 83 -8.30 9.84 12.16
C SER A 83 -7.28 9.92 11.04
N ALA A 84 -6.05 9.53 11.32
CA ALA A 84 -5.02 9.39 10.31
C ALA A 84 -5.61 8.45 9.25
N LEU A 85 -5.97 8.99 8.08
CA LEU A 85 -6.46 8.21 6.96
C LEU A 85 -5.43 7.10 6.71
N ASP A 86 -5.86 5.84 6.77
CA ASP A 86 -4.95 4.70 6.63
C ASP A 86 -4.20 4.86 5.29
N PRO A 87 -2.86 4.80 5.26
CA PRO A 87 -2.09 4.78 4.02
C PRO A 87 -2.63 3.75 3.00
N LEU A 88 -3.25 2.67 3.47
CA LEU A 88 -3.89 1.66 2.63
C LEU A 88 -5.15 2.18 1.93
N GLU A 89 -5.88 3.13 2.53
CA GLU A 89 -7.08 3.75 1.93
C GLU A 89 -6.73 4.74 0.80
N LYS A 90 -5.51 5.28 0.78
CA LYS A 90 -5.03 6.11 -0.35
C LYS A 90 -4.70 5.32 -1.62
N LEU A 91 -4.59 3.99 -1.53
CA LEU A 91 -4.54 3.09 -2.69
C LEU A 91 -5.95 2.87 -3.29
N VAL A 92 -7.00 3.53 -2.77
CA VAL A 92 -8.42 3.32 -3.10
C VAL A 92 -8.97 4.43 -3.98
N VAL A 93 -8.34 4.73 -5.13
CA VAL A 93 -9.06 5.50 -6.15
C VAL A 93 -9.73 4.50 -7.10
N GLY A 94 -11.00 4.19 -6.85
CA GLY A 94 -11.85 3.42 -7.78
C GLY A 94 -12.05 1.93 -7.46
N HIS A 95 -11.71 1.46 -6.26
CA HIS A 95 -11.95 0.08 -5.83
C HIS A 95 -13.23 0.02 -4.97
N ASP A 96 -14.30 -0.58 -5.50
CA ASP A 96 -15.50 -0.89 -4.71
C ASP A 96 -15.22 -2.13 -3.84
N VAL A 97 -14.71 -1.89 -2.64
CA VAL A 97 -14.39 -2.95 -1.66
C VAL A 97 -15.61 -3.38 -0.85
N SER A 98 -16.84 -2.96 -1.17
CA SER A 98 -18.05 -3.48 -0.51
C SER A 98 -18.57 -4.78 -1.15
N ILE A 99 -17.82 -5.37 -2.08
CA ILE A 99 -18.21 -6.62 -2.74
C ILE A 99 -17.87 -7.77 -1.81
N GLU A 100 -18.88 -8.53 -1.40
CA GLU A 100 -18.71 -9.75 -0.59
C GLU A 100 -18.11 -10.90 -1.41
N PHE A 101 -17.44 -11.83 -0.73
CA PHE A 101 -16.84 -12.98 -1.40
C PHE A 101 -17.89 -13.97 -1.91
N SER A 102 -17.79 -14.34 -3.20
CA SER A 102 -18.72 -15.28 -3.84
C SER A 102 -18.05 -16.62 -4.15
N SER A 103 -18.50 -17.69 -3.47
CA SER A 103 -18.10 -19.07 -3.78
C SER A 103 -18.40 -19.49 -5.22
N LEU A 104 -19.45 -18.91 -5.83
CA LEU A 104 -19.79 -19.18 -7.23
C LEU A 104 -18.72 -18.63 -8.18
N GLU A 105 -18.28 -17.39 -7.95
CA GLU A 105 -17.19 -16.79 -8.74
C GLU A 105 -15.87 -17.51 -8.52
N PHE A 106 -15.61 -17.92 -7.27
CA PHE A 106 -14.41 -18.70 -6.97
C PHE A 106 -14.40 -20.05 -7.70
N SER A 107 -15.52 -20.77 -7.71
CA SER A 107 -15.65 -22.01 -8.49
C SER A 107 -15.44 -21.78 -9.98
N ARG A 108 -16.03 -20.72 -10.55
CA ARG A 108 -15.80 -20.33 -11.95
C ARG A 108 -14.34 -20.04 -12.24
N LEU A 109 -13.65 -19.35 -11.34
CA LEU A 109 -12.23 -19.08 -11.46
C LEU A 109 -11.43 -20.38 -11.48
N GLN A 110 -11.64 -21.29 -10.52
CA GLN A 110 -10.92 -22.56 -10.43
C GLN A 110 -11.02 -23.39 -11.72
N THR A 111 -12.21 -23.44 -12.33
CA THR A 111 -12.40 -24.18 -13.59
C THR A 111 -11.58 -23.62 -14.76
N ARG A 112 -11.18 -22.35 -14.71
CA ARG A 112 -10.32 -21.71 -15.72
C ARG A 112 -8.86 -21.74 -15.32
N VAL A 113 -8.57 -21.72 -14.02
CA VAL A 113 -7.21 -21.60 -13.52
C VAL A 113 -6.41 -22.88 -13.81
N TYR A 114 -7.07 -24.03 -13.74
CA TYR A 114 -6.39 -25.32 -13.86
C TYR A 114 -6.49 -25.93 -15.27
N THR A 115 -6.81 -25.13 -16.28
CA THR A 115 -6.81 -25.56 -17.69
C THR A 115 -5.53 -25.16 -18.42
N ASP A 116 -5.13 -25.97 -19.42
CA ASP A 116 -3.92 -25.73 -20.23
C ASP A 116 -4.06 -24.52 -21.17
N GLN A 117 -5.24 -24.38 -21.79
CA GLN A 117 -5.60 -23.15 -22.51
C GLN A 117 -6.16 -22.15 -21.51
N TRP A 118 -5.29 -21.22 -21.15
CA TRP A 118 -5.54 -20.26 -20.10
C TRP A 118 -5.94 -18.91 -20.73
N ASP A 119 -7.20 -18.52 -20.52
CA ASP A 119 -7.75 -17.20 -20.87
C ASP A 119 -7.98 -16.42 -19.58
N ILE A 120 -7.18 -15.38 -19.34
CA ILE A 120 -7.17 -14.72 -18.04
C ILE A 120 -8.37 -13.81 -17.89
N PRO A 121 -9.18 -14.00 -16.84
CA PRO A 121 -10.04 -12.94 -16.37
C PRO A 121 -9.19 -11.77 -15.81
N CYS A 122 -8.81 -10.82 -16.68
CA CYS A 122 -8.03 -9.64 -16.34
C CYS A 122 -8.88 -8.40 -16.03
N ARG A 123 -10.21 -8.51 -16.09
CA ARG A 123 -11.12 -7.41 -15.76
C ARG A 123 -11.63 -7.52 -14.32
N ARG A 124 -11.79 -6.38 -13.65
CA ARG A 124 -12.34 -6.30 -12.28
C ARG A 124 -13.70 -6.99 -12.13
N ALA A 125 -14.55 -6.90 -13.15
CA ALA A 125 -15.89 -7.52 -13.16
C ALA A 125 -15.89 -9.03 -13.48
N GLN A 126 -14.73 -9.65 -13.67
CA GLN A 126 -14.61 -11.09 -13.89
C GLN A 126 -14.20 -11.80 -12.61
N SER A 127 -14.31 -13.14 -12.61
CA SER A 127 -14.19 -13.97 -11.41
C SER A 127 -12.91 -13.73 -10.59
N PHE A 128 -11.76 -13.49 -11.23
CA PHE A 128 -10.53 -13.17 -10.47
C PHE A 128 -10.63 -11.82 -9.74
N GLY A 129 -11.04 -10.76 -10.43
CA GLY A 129 -11.23 -9.44 -9.83
C GLY A 129 -12.29 -9.44 -8.72
N LEU A 130 -13.41 -10.15 -8.92
CA LEU A 130 -14.47 -10.28 -7.92
C LEU A 130 -14.01 -11.05 -6.69
N CYS A 131 -13.24 -12.14 -6.87
CA CYS A 131 -12.67 -12.87 -5.73
C CYS A 131 -11.62 -12.05 -4.98
N LEU A 132 -10.80 -11.24 -5.67
CA LEU A 132 -9.85 -10.33 -5.02
C LEU A 132 -10.59 -9.30 -4.15
N LEU A 133 -11.59 -8.62 -4.71
CA LEU A 133 -12.39 -7.62 -3.99
C LEU A 133 -13.14 -8.25 -2.80
N GLY A 134 -13.76 -9.41 -3.03
CA GLY A 134 -14.40 -10.21 -1.97
C GLY A 134 -13.44 -10.56 -0.84
N ALA A 135 -12.26 -11.10 -1.16
CA ALA A 135 -11.32 -11.51 -0.12
C ALA A 135 -10.77 -10.31 0.67
N ILE A 136 -10.59 -9.15 0.02
CA ILE A 136 -10.22 -7.90 0.68
C ILE A 136 -11.31 -7.49 1.68
N HIS A 137 -12.58 -7.46 1.25
CA HIS A 137 -13.72 -7.10 2.10
C HIS A 137 -13.79 -7.96 3.37
N GLU A 138 -13.68 -9.27 3.21
CA GLU A 138 -13.81 -10.23 4.33
C GLU A 138 -12.63 -10.13 5.30
N LEU A 139 -11.40 -9.93 4.81
CA LEU A 139 -10.23 -9.71 5.67
C LEU A 139 -10.32 -8.37 6.41
N GLN A 140 -10.92 -7.33 5.82
CA GLN A 140 -11.13 -6.05 6.50
C GLN A 140 -12.16 -6.14 7.63
N ASN A 141 -13.22 -6.93 7.44
CA ASN A 141 -14.31 -7.04 8.41
C ASN A 141 -14.00 -8.05 9.52
N ASP A 142 -13.53 -9.25 9.16
CA ASP A 142 -13.39 -10.38 10.07
C ASP A 142 -11.93 -10.77 10.34
N GLY A 143 -10.96 -10.11 9.70
CA GLY A 143 -9.54 -10.43 9.84
C GLY A 143 -9.25 -11.88 9.47
N LEU A 144 -8.39 -12.54 10.25
CA LEU A 144 -8.05 -13.95 10.02
C LEU A 144 -9.21 -14.92 10.34
N ALA A 145 -10.24 -14.49 11.08
CA ALA A 145 -11.41 -15.32 11.35
C ALA A 145 -12.22 -15.60 10.07
N ALA A 146 -12.10 -14.74 9.04
CA ALA A 146 -12.70 -14.96 7.72
C ALA A 146 -12.37 -16.35 7.13
N PHE A 147 -11.20 -16.91 7.45
CA PHE A 147 -10.78 -18.23 6.99
C PHE A 147 -11.53 -19.39 7.68
N GLU A 148 -11.97 -19.18 8.91
CA GLU A 148 -12.79 -20.15 9.64
C GLU A 148 -14.26 -20.06 9.22
N LEU A 149 -14.75 -18.84 8.96
CA LEU A 149 -16.11 -18.60 8.48
C LEU A 149 -16.31 -19.11 7.04
N THR A 150 -15.34 -18.84 6.16
CA THR A 150 -15.45 -19.14 4.74
C THR A 150 -14.18 -19.83 4.22
N PRO A 151 -14.14 -21.17 4.14
CA PRO A 151 -12.95 -21.92 3.74
C PRO A 151 -12.52 -21.64 2.29
N ASP A 152 -13.46 -21.22 1.43
CA ASP A 152 -13.15 -20.83 0.05
C ASP A 152 -12.23 -19.60 0.00
N ILE A 153 -12.37 -18.65 0.92
CA ILE A 153 -11.47 -17.48 1.01
C ILE A 153 -10.07 -17.95 1.36
N HIS A 154 -9.95 -18.86 2.34
CA HIS A 154 -8.66 -19.42 2.74
C HIS A 154 -7.97 -20.08 1.55
N HIS A 155 -8.69 -20.90 0.79
CA HIS A 155 -8.14 -21.55 -0.40
C HIS A 155 -7.79 -20.55 -1.50
N PHE A 156 -8.65 -19.53 -1.71
CA PHE A 156 -8.39 -18.49 -2.69
C PHE A 156 -7.10 -17.73 -2.36
N VAL A 157 -6.99 -17.18 -1.14
CA VAL A 157 -5.85 -16.38 -0.69
C VAL A 157 -4.56 -17.19 -0.65
N CYS A 158 -4.60 -18.41 -0.09
CA CYS A 158 -3.38 -19.18 0.15
C CYS A 158 -2.89 -19.97 -1.09
N THR A 159 -3.78 -20.26 -2.04
CA THR A 159 -3.45 -21.15 -3.18
C THR A 159 -3.77 -20.48 -4.51
N CYS A 160 -5.04 -20.16 -4.75
CA CYS A 160 -5.50 -19.76 -6.09
C CYS A 160 -4.90 -18.42 -6.54
N VAL A 161 -4.77 -17.43 -5.65
CA VAL A 161 -4.16 -16.13 -5.96
C VAL A 161 -2.72 -16.30 -6.38
N VAL A 162 -1.96 -17.16 -5.69
CA VAL A 162 -0.56 -17.45 -6.03
C VAL A 162 -0.45 -18.02 -7.44
N ASP A 163 -1.29 -19.00 -7.77
CA ASP A 163 -1.32 -19.60 -9.11
C ASP A 163 -1.70 -18.58 -10.20
N CYS A 164 -2.75 -17.79 -9.95
CA CYS A 164 -3.25 -16.78 -10.89
C CYS A 164 -2.21 -15.72 -11.19
N VAL A 165 -1.63 -15.13 -10.15
CA VAL A 165 -0.66 -14.04 -10.27
C VAL A 165 0.64 -14.56 -10.87
N THR A 166 1.10 -15.76 -10.50
CA THR A 166 2.29 -16.36 -11.11
C THR A 166 2.09 -16.52 -12.61
N LYS A 167 0.95 -17.07 -13.06
CA LYS A 167 0.64 -17.21 -14.49
C LYS A 167 0.49 -15.87 -15.19
N LEU A 168 -0.12 -14.88 -14.55
CA LEU A 168 -0.27 -13.51 -15.07
C LEU A 168 1.08 -12.86 -15.41
N ILE A 169 2.10 -13.15 -14.62
CA ILE A 169 3.39 -12.46 -14.68
C ILE A 169 4.43 -13.25 -15.48
N THR A 170 4.35 -14.58 -15.48
CA THR A 170 5.41 -15.47 -16.00
C THR A 170 5.01 -16.28 -17.23
N SER A 171 3.73 -16.28 -17.63
CA SER A 171 3.30 -17.05 -18.81
C SER A 171 3.94 -16.52 -20.09
N GLN A 172 4.24 -17.42 -21.03
CA GLN A 172 4.71 -17.04 -22.37
C GLN A 172 3.62 -16.31 -23.18
N ALA A 173 2.34 -16.50 -22.83
CA ALA A 173 1.23 -15.81 -23.48
C ALA A 173 1.29 -14.28 -23.30
N VAL A 174 1.98 -13.81 -22.25
CA VAL A 174 2.10 -12.39 -21.87
C VAL A 174 2.72 -11.55 -22.99
N PHE A 175 3.66 -12.12 -23.75
CA PHE A 175 4.30 -11.42 -24.88
C PHE A 175 3.33 -11.17 -26.05
N ASN A 176 2.22 -11.89 -26.10
CA ASN A 176 1.21 -11.77 -27.17
C ASN A 176 -0.02 -10.94 -26.74
N TRP A 177 -0.11 -10.51 -25.48
CA TRP A 177 -1.24 -9.72 -25.01
C TRP A 177 -1.22 -8.30 -25.55
N ASP A 178 -2.41 -7.76 -25.84
CA ASP A 178 -2.60 -6.38 -26.26
C ASP A 178 -2.50 -5.39 -25.09
N ARG A 179 -2.59 -4.09 -25.39
CA ARG A 179 -2.49 -3.04 -24.38
C ARG A 179 -3.60 -3.16 -23.33
N ASP A 180 -4.83 -3.38 -23.77
CA ASP A 180 -6.00 -3.42 -22.89
C ASP A 180 -5.93 -4.61 -21.92
N THR A 181 -5.41 -5.75 -22.39
CA THR A 181 -5.16 -6.93 -21.56
C THR A 181 -4.08 -6.63 -20.53
N LEU A 182 -2.94 -6.05 -20.93
CA LEU A 182 -1.86 -5.68 -20.00
C LEU A 182 -2.34 -4.69 -18.93
N GLU A 183 -3.16 -3.70 -19.31
CA GLU A 183 -3.78 -2.77 -18.36
C GLU A 183 -4.76 -3.49 -17.41
N GLY A 184 -5.56 -4.43 -17.92
CA GLY A 184 -6.37 -5.31 -17.09
C GLY A 184 -5.52 -6.07 -16.06
N VAL A 185 -4.41 -6.68 -16.50
CA VAL A 185 -3.47 -7.37 -15.61
C VAL A 185 -2.89 -6.42 -14.57
N HIS A 186 -2.47 -5.21 -14.95
CA HIS A 186 -1.99 -4.21 -14.01
C HIS A 186 -3.00 -3.96 -12.87
N ASN A 187 -4.27 -3.74 -13.23
CA ASN A 187 -5.35 -3.54 -12.27
C ASN A 187 -5.54 -4.76 -11.33
N MET A 188 -5.36 -5.98 -11.84
CA MET A 188 -5.44 -7.19 -11.01
C MET A 188 -4.22 -7.34 -10.09
N LEU A 189 -3.03 -6.95 -10.55
CA LEU A 189 -1.81 -6.96 -9.72
C LEU A 189 -1.92 -5.95 -8.58
N GLU A 190 -2.49 -4.76 -8.84
CA GLU A 190 -2.77 -3.76 -7.80
C GLU A 190 -3.70 -4.33 -6.72
N LEU A 191 -4.80 -4.98 -7.14
CA LEU A 191 -5.71 -5.67 -6.22
C LEU A 191 -5.05 -6.82 -5.47
N ALA A 192 -4.16 -7.59 -6.11
CA ALA A 192 -3.42 -8.66 -5.45
C ALA A 192 -2.45 -8.11 -4.39
N VAL A 193 -1.73 -7.03 -4.69
CA VAL A 193 -0.88 -6.33 -3.71
C VAL A 193 -1.73 -5.86 -2.53
N ARG A 194 -2.88 -5.25 -2.80
CA ARG A 194 -3.82 -4.82 -1.75
C ARG A 194 -4.25 -6.00 -0.87
N LEU A 195 -4.69 -7.09 -1.47
CA LEU A 195 -5.09 -8.30 -0.74
C LEU A 195 -3.96 -8.81 0.18
N ILE A 196 -2.72 -8.82 -0.31
CA ILE A 196 -1.56 -9.24 0.48
C ILE A 196 -1.31 -8.29 1.65
N CYS A 197 -1.42 -6.98 1.42
CA CYS A 197 -1.32 -5.98 2.49
C CYS A 197 -2.40 -6.17 3.56
N GLU A 198 -3.66 -6.36 3.16
CA GLU A 198 -4.79 -6.60 4.08
C GLU A 198 -4.59 -7.89 4.88
N TYR A 199 -4.12 -8.95 4.22
CA TYR A 199 -3.76 -10.20 4.88
C TYR A 199 -2.69 -10.00 5.97
N PHE A 200 -1.60 -9.26 5.67
CA PHE A 200 -0.55 -9.01 6.67
C PHE A 200 -0.99 -8.05 7.78
N ALA A 201 -1.91 -7.12 7.49
CA ALA A 201 -2.54 -6.28 8.50
C ALA A 201 -3.39 -7.14 9.46
N ALA A 202 -4.26 -8.01 8.93
CA ALA A 202 -5.05 -8.96 9.71
C ALA A 202 -4.17 -9.92 10.53
N PHE A 203 -3.09 -10.44 9.93
CA PHE A 203 -2.12 -11.28 10.61
C PHE A 203 -1.44 -10.57 11.78
N LYS A 204 -0.94 -9.35 11.55
CA LYS A 204 -0.34 -8.54 12.61
C LYS A 204 -1.32 -8.32 13.76
N GLN A 205 -2.58 -8.00 13.44
CA GLN A 205 -3.61 -7.77 14.45
C GLN A 205 -3.92 -9.04 15.25
N GLY A 206 -4.07 -10.19 14.59
CA GLY A 206 -4.28 -11.47 15.27
C GLY A 206 -3.13 -11.84 16.21
N VAL A 207 -1.88 -11.57 15.83
CA VAL A 207 -0.71 -11.79 16.70
C VAL A 207 -0.79 -10.87 17.93
N LEU A 208 -1.12 -9.60 17.74
CA LEU A 208 -1.22 -8.64 18.85
C LEU A 208 -2.35 -9.01 19.82
N ASP A 209 -3.47 -9.49 19.32
CA ASP A 209 -4.60 -9.86 20.17
C ASP A 209 -4.32 -11.15 20.95
N GLU A 210 -3.71 -12.17 20.34
CA GLU A 210 -3.27 -13.37 21.05
C GLU A 210 -2.22 -13.05 22.13
N MET A 211 -1.30 -12.10 21.85
CA MET A 211 -0.34 -11.61 22.86
C MET A 211 -1.03 -10.87 24.03
N LYS A 212 -2.12 -10.13 23.80
CA LYS A 212 -2.88 -9.48 24.87
C LYS A 212 -3.59 -10.50 25.74
N GLU A 213 -4.22 -11.52 25.14
CA GLU A 213 -4.92 -12.57 25.89
C GLU A 213 -3.99 -13.34 26.84
N LEU A 214 -2.77 -13.64 26.39
CA LEU A 214 -1.75 -14.29 27.23
C LEU A 214 -1.28 -13.41 28.39
N ASN A 215 -1.25 -12.08 28.21
CA ASN A 215 -0.89 -11.13 29.27
C ASN A 215 -2.01 -10.87 30.28
N VAL A 216 -3.26 -11.26 29.98
CA VAL A 216 -4.45 -11.07 30.83
C VAL A 216 -4.80 -12.34 31.65
N GLY A 217 -3.91 -13.34 31.70
CA GLY A 217 -4.04 -14.53 32.56
C GLY A 217 -4.33 -14.22 34.05
N PRO A 218 -5.03 -15.10 34.78
CA PRO A 218 -6.11 -14.78 35.72
C PRO A 218 -5.64 -14.03 36.97
N ALA A 219 -5.81 -12.72 36.99
CA ALA A 219 -5.63 -11.90 38.19
C ALA A 219 -6.93 -11.71 39.00
N ASP A 220 -8.10 -12.09 38.48
CA ASP A 220 -9.41 -11.74 39.08
C ASP A 220 -10.15 -12.87 39.80
N SER A 221 -9.50 -14.00 40.07
CA SER A 221 -10.07 -15.09 40.89
C SER A 221 -9.14 -15.55 42.01
N ALA A 222 -8.51 -14.61 42.72
CA ALA A 222 -7.82 -14.90 43.98
C ALA A 222 -7.93 -13.74 44.98
N LYS A 223 -9.15 -13.41 45.41
CA LYS A 223 -9.36 -12.74 46.70
C LYS A 223 -9.83 -13.75 47.74
N GLN A 224 -8.91 -14.59 48.22
CA GLN A 224 -8.86 -14.94 49.65
C GLN A 224 -7.63 -15.78 50.00
N GLN A 225 -7.04 -15.42 51.15
CA GLN A 225 -6.06 -16.14 51.99
C GLN A 225 -4.57 -15.82 51.76
N THR A 226 -4.17 -14.73 52.44
CA THR A 226 -3.04 -14.61 53.39
C THR A 226 -2.02 -15.75 53.48
N GLY A 227 -0.73 -15.38 53.37
CA GLY A 227 0.38 -16.17 53.93
C GLY A 227 1.67 -16.01 53.15
N GLU A 228 2.74 -15.66 53.85
CA GLU A 228 4.11 -15.41 53.38
C GLU A 228 4.70 -16.49 52.47
N TYR A 229 5.56 -16.06 51.54
CA TYR A 229 6.95 -16.50 51.30
C TYR A 229 7.32 -16.18 49.85
N GLY A 230 8.51 -15.58 49.67
CA GLY A 230 8.99 -15.00 48.41
C GLY A 230 8.82 -15.92 47.21
N ARG A 231 8.25 -15.38 46.14
CA ARG A 231 8.19 -16.03 44.83
C ARG A 231 8.90 -15.14 43.83
N ASN A 232 9.99 -15.68 43.29
CA ASN A 232 10.74 -15.15 42.16
C ASN A 232 9.80 -14.69 41.03
N PRO A 233 10.18 -13.69 40.20
CA PRO A 233 9.45 -13.40 38.99
C PRO A 233 9.50 -14.66 38.13
N SER A 234 8.38 -15.37 38.04
CA SER A 234 8.21 -16.45 37.09
C SER A 234 8.34 -15.81 35.71
N TYR A 235 9.47 -16.03 35.07
CA TYR A 235 9.57 -15.97 33.63
C TYR A 235 8.43 -16.84 33.10
N PHE A 236 7.34 -16.22 32.63
CA PHE A 236 6.34 -16.89 31.83
C PHE A 236 7.04 -17.26 30.52
N ALA A 237 7.77 -18.37 30.53
CA ALA A 237 8.21 -19.03 29.33
C ALA A 237 6.95 -19.63 28.69
N CYS A 238 6.26 -18.82 27.90
CA CYS A 238 5.23 -19.29 26.99
C CYS A 238 5.95 -20.15 25.93
N ASN A 239 6.13 -21.44 26.24
CA ASN A 239 6.78 -22.40 25.35
C ASN A 239 5.84 -22.92 24.26
N GLN A 240 4.63 -22.38 24.14
CA GLN A 240 3.70 -22.72 23.06
C GLN A 240 3.77 -21.64 21.98
N PRO A 241 4.05 -22.01 20.72
CA PRO A 241 3.99 -21.06 19.63
C PRO A 241 2.56 -20.51 19.52
N LEU A 242 2.45 -19.19 19.33
CA LEU A 242 1.18 -18.51 19.06
C LEU A 242 0.48 -19.22 17.88
N LYS A 243 -0.81 -19.53 18.04
CA LYS A 243 -1.63 -20.16 17.00
C LYS A 243 -1.65 -19.31 15.74
N THR A 244 -1.70 -17.99 15.90
CA THR A 244 -1.68 -17.06 14.78
C THR A 244 -0.39 -17.15 13.97
N VAL A 245 0.75 -17.41 14.61
CA VAL A 245 2.05 -17.52 13.89
C VAL A 245 2.05 -18.69 12.89
N ALA A 246 1.30 -19.76 13.16
CA ALA A 246 1.14 -20.86 12.20
C ALA A 246 0.36 -20.45 10.93
N GLN A 247 -0.37 -19.34 10.99
CA GLN A 247 -1.08 -18.79 9.84
C GLN A 247 -0.19 -17.96 8.93
N PHE A 248 1.06 -17.64 9.31
CA PHE A 248 1.99 -16.89 8.46
C PHE A 248 2.20 -17.57 7.10
N ARG A 249 2.25 -16.77 6.02
CA ARG A 249 2.38 -17.27 4.64
C ARG A 249 3.57 -16.60 3.93
N MET A 250 4.64 -17.37 3.77
CA MET A 250 5.82 -16.93 3.01
C MET A 250 5.54 -16.81 1.51
N GLU A 251 4.57 -17.57 1.02
CA GLU A 251 4.16 -17.61 -0.39
C GLU A 251 3.63 -16.25 -0.84
N LEU A 252 2.89 -15.53 0.03
CA LEU A 252 2.39 -14.19 -0.27
C LEU A 252 3.52 -13.14 -0.35
N LEU A 253 4.56 -13.27 0.48
CA LEU A 253 5.77 -12.43 0.36
C LEU A 253 6.55 -12.73 -0.92
N ARG A 254 6.68 -14.01 -1.29
CA ARG A 254 7.28 -14.41 -2.57
C ARG A 254 6.47 -13.88 -3.75
N LEU A 255 5.15 -13.84 -3.61
CA LEU A 255 4.27 -13.30 -4.64
C LEU A 255 4.48 -11.80 -4.82
N LEU A 256 4.63 -11.03 -3.73
CA LEU A 256 5.03 -9.61 -3.83
C LEU A 256 6.38 -9.45 -4.52
N ALA A 257 7.37 -10.26 -4.14
CA ALA A 257 8.68 -10.22 -4.80
C ALA A 257 8.57 -10.48 -6.31
N LEU A 258 7.71 -11.42 -6.72
CA LEU A 258 7.45 -11.70 -8.14
C LEU A 258 6.73 -10.54 -8.84
N ILE A 259 5.73 -9.93 -8.21
CA ILE A 259 4.98 -8.78 -8.75
C ILE A 259 5.92 -7.60 -9.05
N PHE A 260 6.93 -7.37 -8.20
CA PHE A 260 7.87 -6.26 -8.35
C PHE A 260 9.17 -6.64 -9.07
N ASP A 261 9.32 -7.88 -9.54
CA ASP A 261 10.49 -8.31 -10.30
C ASP A 261 10.40 -7.82 -11.75
N CYS A 262 11.24 -6.85 -12.08
CA CYS A 262 11.29 -6.22 -13.41
C CYS A 262 11.73 -7.17 -14.53
N GLU A 263 12.30 -8.33 -14.22
CA GLU A 263 12.73 -9.33 -15.20
C GLU A 263 11.64 -10.32 -15.59
N THR A 264 10.44 -10.17 -15.04
CA THR A 264 9.30 -11.01 -15.42
C THR A 264 8.73 -10.65 -16.79
N ASN A 265 8.11 -11.63 -17.46
CA ASN A 265 7.56 -11.46 -18.80
C ASN A 265 6.58 -10.27 -18.90
N TYR A 266 5.77 -10.05 -17.86
CA TYR A 266 4.85 -8.91 -17.81
C TYR A 266 5.58 -7.56 -17.88
N HIS A 267 6.59 -7.35 -17.03
CA HIS A 267 7.34 -6.10 -17.01
C HIS A 267 8.20 -5.91 -18.26
N GLN A 268 8.78 -7.00 -18.78
CA GLN A 268 9.48 -6.98 -20.06
C GLN A 268 8.56 -6.58 -21.22
N SER A 269 7.37 -7.18 -21.32
CA SER A 269 6.37 -6.85 -22.35
C SER A 269 5.89 -5.40 -22.26
N CYS A 270 5.66 -4.89 -21.03
CA CYS A 270 5.34 -3.49 -20.80
C CYS A 270 6.47 -2.54 -21.25
N ARG A 271 7.73 -2.90 -20.99
CA ARG A 271 8.92 -2.13 -21.42
C ARG A 271 9.12 -2.13 -22.93
N ASP A 272 8.95 -3.27 -23.58
CA ASP A 272 9.13 -3.38 -25.03
C ASP A 272 8.06 -2.57 -25.78
N ARG A 273 6.84 -2.46 -25.22
CA ARG A 273 5.77 -1.61 -25.76
C ARG A 273 5.98 -0.11 -25.52
N SER A 274 6.56 0.27 -24.38
CA SER A 274 6.87 1.69 -24.11
C SER A 274 8.05 2.20 -24.94
N THR A 275 9.00 1.33 -25.29
CA THR A 275 10.15 1.66 -26.15
C THR A 275 9.83 1.59 -27.65
N SER A 276 8.85 0.80 -28.06
CA SER A 276 8.41 0.68 -29.47
C SER A 276 7.37 1.72 -29.90
N THR A 277 6.76 2.45 -28.97
CA THR A 277 5.89 3.59 -29.30
C THR A 277 6.72 4.87 -29.48
N GLY A 278 7.38 4.97 -30.63
CA GLY A 278 7.90 6.25 -31.11
C GLY A 278 6.77 7.29 -31.17
N THR A 279 6.99 8.43 -30.51
CA THR A 279 6.33 9.74 -30.67
C THR A 279 4.80 9.74 -30.78
N TYR A 280 4.12 10.19 -29.73
CA TYR A 280 2.80 10.81 -29.88
C TYR A 280 2.79 12.19 -29.26
N ALA A 281 2.53 13.18 -30.13
CA ALA A 281 2.11 14.51 -29.77
C ALA A 281 0.82 14.42 -28.95
N TYR A 282 0.81 15.03 -27.76
CA TYR A 282 -0.41 15.36 -27.07
C TYR A 282 -1.20 16.34 -27.95
N VAL A 283 -2.25 15.86 -28.60
CA VAL A 283 -3.31 16.74 -29.08
C VAL A 283 -4.18 17.04 -27.87
N LEU A 284 -4.19 18.33 -27.52
CA LEU A 284 -5.00 18.97 -26.47
C LEU A 284 -6.49 18.66 -26.60
#